data_AF-A0A2H1E6A4-F1
#
_entry.id   AF-A0A2H1E6A4-F1
#
_cell.length_a   1.000
_cell.length_b   1.000
_cell.length_c   1.000
_cell.angle_alpha   90.00
_cell.angle_beta   90.00
_cell.angle_gamma   90.00
#
_symmetry.space_group_name_H-M   'P 1'
#
loop_
_entity.id
_entity.type
_entity.pdbx_description
1 polymer ?
#
loop_
_entity_poly.entity_id
_entity_poly.type
_entity_poly.pdbx_seq_one_letter_code
_entity_poly.pdbx_strand_id
1 'polypeptide(L)'
;MDSKILKGLVAIISILGIVGFIMVARAGEGTPEMASAASFMVSIAFYLLIVVVAVTVLLSLISLLKNPAALKKTFVGLAILAVVLAVSYFTASDAAVYDAQGVVLKEGQAGATSKWVGTGITYSLLLGFVGLVFFVLDLLKGLVKS
;
A
#
# COMPACT_ATOMS: atom_id res chain seq x y z
N MET A 1 -23.01 1.36 -15.71
CA MET A 1 -23.09 2.82 -15.43
C MET A 1 -23.65 3.49 -16.66
N ASP A 2 -24.77 4.19 -16.53
CA ASP A 2 -25.35 4.93 -17.64
C ASP A 2 -24.32 5.90 -18.22
N SER A 3 -24.11 5.81 -19.54
CA SER A 3 -23.15 6.64 -20.29
C SER A 3 -23.29 8.14 -19.98
N LYS A 4 -24.49 8.58 -19.57
CA LYS A 4 -24.82 9.96 -19.22
C LYS A 4 -24.13 10.44 -17.93
N ILE A 5 -24.07 9.60 -16.89
CA ILE A 5 -23.46 9.97 -15.60
C ILE A 5 -21.94 10.09 -15.74
N LEU A 6 -21.31 9.13 -16.41
CA LEU A 6 -19.87 9.17 -16.67
C LEU A 6 -19.49 10.38 -17.53
N LYS A 7 -20.25 10.65 -18.60
CA LYS A 7 -20.03 11.84 -19.45
C LYS A 7 -20.18 13.14 -18.68
N GLY A 8 -21.19 13.26 -17.82
CA GLY A 8 -21.39 14.45 -16.98
C GLY A 8 -20.22 14.67 -16.02
N LEU A 9 -19.75 13.60 -15.37
CA LEU A 9 -18.63 13.68 -14.42
C LEU A 9 -17.32 14.07 -15.14
N VAL A 10 -17.03 13.46 -16.29
CA VAL A 10 -15.87 13.82 -17.13
C VAL A 10 -15.96 15.27 -17.61
N ALA A 11 -17.15 15.73 -18.01
CA ALA A 11 -17.35 17.12 -18.43
C ALA A 11 -17.06 18.11 -17.29
N ILE A 12 -17.53 17.84 -16.06
CA ILE A 12 -17.28 18.69 -14.89
C ILE A 12 -15.77 18.76 -14.60
N ILE A 13 -15.06 17.63 -14.56
CA ILE A 13 -13.61 17.60 -14.32
C ILE A 13 -12.87 18.39 -15.40
N SER A 14 -13.28 18.21 -16.67
CA SER A 14 -12.66 18.92 -17.80
C SER A 14 -12.85 20.43 -17.69
N ILE A 15 -14.05 20.89 -17.32
CA ILE A 15 -14.32 22.31 -17.08
C ILE A 15 -13.47 22.86 -15.93
N LEU A 16 -13.38 22.13 -14.81
CA LEU A 16 -12.55 22.54 -13.67
C LEU A 16 -11.06 22.65 -14.04
N GLY A 17 -10.56 21.72 -14.86
CA GLY A 17 -9.20 21.79 -15.41
C GLY A 17 -8.99 23.01 -16.31
N ILE A 18 -9.93 23.31 -17.21
CA ILE A 18 -9.88 24.49 -18.09
C ILE A 18 -9.89 25.78 -17.26
N VAL A 19 -10.73 25.87 -16.24
CA VAL A 19 -10.79 27.03 -15.33
C VAL A 19 -9.44 27.21 -14.62
N GLY A 20 -8.87 26.14 -14.06
CA GLY A 20 -7.56 26.19 -13.42
C GLY A 20 -6.45 26.64 -14.37
N PHE A 21 -6.48 26.15 -15.61
CA PHE A 21 -5.53 26.56 -16.65
C PHE A 21 -5.65 28.05 -17.00
N ILE A 22 -6.88 28.56 -17.19
CA ILE A 22 -7.10 29.99 -17.48
C ILE A 22 -6.64 30.86 -16.31
N MET A 23 -6.85 30.41 -15.06
CA MET A 23 -6.39 31.14 -13.87
C MET A 23 -4.86 31.27 -13.85
N VAL A 24 -4.14 30.19 -14.15
CA VAL A 24 -2.66 30.22 -14.22
C VAL A 24 -2.20 31.08 -15.40
N ALA A 25 -2.81 30.93 -16.57
CA ALA A 25 -2.42 31.66 -17.78
C ALA A 25 -2.65 33.18 -17.69
N ARG A 26 -3.55 33.63 -16.80
CA ARG A 26 -3.81 35.06 -16.54
C ARG A 26 -3.01 35.63 -15.38
N ALA A 27 -2.47 34.79 -14.51
CA ALA A 27 -1.69 35.25 -13.38
C ALA A 27 -0.29 35.66 -13.84
N GLY A 28 0.21 36.78 -13.33
CA GLY A 28 1.60 37.20 -13.54
C GLY A 28 2.57 36.25 -12.83
N GLU A 29 3.76 36.07 -13.40
CA GLU A 29 4.79 35.23 -12.77
C GLU A 29 5.18 35.77 -11.39
N GLY A 30 5.20 34.88 -10.39
CA GLY A 30 5.55 35.23 -9.01
C GLY A 30 4.48 36.02 -8.25
N THR A 31 3.27 36.19 -8.78
CA THR A 31 2.19 36.87 -8.07
C THR A 31 1.43 35.93 -7.11
N PRO A 32 0.78 36.48 -6.07
CA PRO A 32 -0.12 35.69 -5.20
C PRO A 32 -1.25 34.99 -5.96
N GLU A 33 -1.68 35.55 -7.09
CA GLU A 33 -2.73 34.98 -7.95
C GLU A 33 -2.25 33.69 -8.62
N MET A 34 -0.98 33.63 -9.01
CA MET A 34 -0.37 32.43 -9.60
C MET A 34 -0.29 31.29 -8.57
N ALA A 35 0.09 31.62 -7.34
CA ALA A 35 0.10 30.66 -6.24
C ALA A 35 -1.31 30.12 -5.93
N SER A 36 -2.33 31.00 -5.93
CA SER A 36 -3.73 30.62 -5.74
C SER A 36 -4.24 29.72 -6.87
N ALA A 37 -3.94 30.05 -8.12
CA ALA A 37 -4.30 29.25 -9.29
C ALA A 37 -3.64 27.85 -9.28
N ALA A 38 -2.37 27.77 -8.93
CA ALA A 38 -1.67 26.50 -8.75
C ALA A 38 -2.27 25.68 -7.60
N SER A 39 -2.58 26.32 -6.47
CA SER A 39 -3.22 25.67 -5.32
C SER A 39 -4.59 25.10 -5.68
N PHE A 40 -5.39 25.81 -6.48
CA PHE A 40 -6.66 25.33 -6.99
C PHE A 40 -6.51 24.05 -7.84
N MET A 41 -5.54 24.03 -8.76
CA MET A 41 -5.25 22.85 -9.58
C MET A 41 -4.80 21.64 -8.74
N VAL A 42 -3.88 21.87 -7.79
CA VAL A 42 -3.41 20.81 -6.88
C VAL A 42 -4.55 20.26 -6.03
N SER A 43 -5.43 21.13 -5.53
CA SER A 43 -6.57 20.73 -4.72
C SER A 43 -7.54 19.84 -5.50
N ILE A 44 -7.88 20.21 -6.75
CA ILE A 44 -8.74 19.39 -7.62
C ILE A 44 -8.09 18.02 -7.86
N ALA A 45 -6.80 17.99 -8.22
CA ALA A 45 -6.09 16.74 -8.47
C ALA A 45 -6.06 15.83 -7.24
N PHE A 46 -5.82 16.41 -6.06
CA PHE A 46 -5.79 15.68 -4.79
C PHE A 46 -7.16 15.09 -4.44
N TYR A 47 -8.23 15.87 -4.52
CA TYR A 47 -9.58 15.37 -4.25
C TYR A 47 -10.01 14.31 -5.28
N LEU A 48 -9.67 14.50 -6.56
CA LEU A 48 -9.93 13.51 -7.60
C LEU A 48 -9.20 12.20 -7.30
N LEU A 49 -7.94 12.27 -6.90
CA LEU A 49 -7.17 11.11 -6.49
C LEU A 49 -7.85 10.36 -5.33
N ILE A 50 -8.26 11.08 -4.28
CA ILE A 50 -8.98 10.49 -3.14
C ILE A 50 -10.26 9.78 -3.62
N VAL A 51 -11.06 10.42 -4.46
CA VAL A 51 -12.31 9.84 -4.98
C VAL A 51 -12.01 8.59 -5.80
N VAL A 52 -11.02 8.63 -6.71
CA VAL A 52 -10.65 7.48 -7.54
C VAL A 52 -10.15 6.32 -6.69
N VAL A 53 -9.28 6.59 -5.72
CA VAL A 53 -8.76 5.56 -4.80
C VAL A 53 -9.93 4.96 -4.00
N ALA A 54 -10.80 5.79 -3.42
CA ALA A 54 -11.95 5.34 -2.65
C ALA A 54 -12.88 4.47 -3.49
N VAL A 55 -13.27 4.94 -4.69
CA VAL A 55 -14.15 4.18 -5.59
C VAL A 55 -13.49 2.88 -6.03
N THR A 56 -12.21 2.91 -6.38
CA THR A 56 -11.47 1.70 -6.80
C THR A 56 -11.43 0.67 -5.67
N VAL A 57 -11.11 1.09 -4.46
CA VAL A 57 -11.06 0.21 -3.28
C VAL A 57 -12.45 -0.36 -2.98
N LEU A 58 -13.49 0.50 -2.95
CA LEU A 58 -14.86 0.05 -2.69
C LEU A 58 -15.37 -0.92 -3.75
N LEU A 59 -15.16 -0.63 -5.03
CA LEU A 59 -15.57 -1.52 -6.11
C LEU A 59 -14.77 -2.82 -6.11
N SER A 60 -13.47 -2.78 -5.80
CA SER A 60 -12.63 -3.96 -5.62
C SER A 60 -13.18 -4.87 -4.51
N LEU A 61 -13.50 -4.29 -3.35
CA LEU A 61 -14.09 -5.03 -2.22
C LEU A 61 -15.47 -5.60 -2.58
N ILE A 62 -16.35 -4.81 -3.17
CA ILE A 62 -17.69 -5.27 -3.59
C ILE A 62 -17.57 -6.39 -4.65
N SER A 63 -16.65 -6.24 -5.61
CA SER A 63 -16.39 -7.26 -6.63
C SER A 63 -15.88 -8.55 -6.03
N LEU A 64 -14.99 -8.46 -5.03
CA LEU A 64 -14.48 -9.61 -4.29
C LEU A 64 -15.61 -10.33 -3.54
N LEU A 65 -16.47 -9.60 -2.84
CA LEU A 65 -17.62 -10.17 -2.11
C LEU A 65 -18.64 -10.83 -3.04
N LYS A 66 -18.86 -10.27 -4.24
CA LYS A 66 -19.76 -10.84 -5.25
C LYS A 66 -19.15 -12.04 -6.00
N ASN A 67 -17.82 -12.21 -5.97
CA ASN A 67 -17.12 -13.32 -6.60
C ASN A 67 -16.65 -14.34 -5.56
N PRO A 68 -17.44 -15.37 -5.22
CA PRO A 68 -17.09 -16.32 -4.17
C PRO A 68 -15.80 -17.10 -4.45
N ALA A 69 -15.46 -17.32 -5.72
CA ALA A 69 -14.21 -17.95 -6.12
C ALA A 69 -12.98 -17.08 -5.78
N ALA A 70 -13.06 -15.77 -6.08
CA ALA A 70 -11.99 -14.82 -5.77
C ALA A 70 -11.87 -14.57 -4.27
N LEU A 71 -13.02 -14.48 -3.57
CA LEU A 71 -13.08 -14.33 -2.12
C LEU A 71 -12.37 -15.49 -1.42
N LYS A 72 -12.68 -16.74 -1.78
CA LYS A 72 -12.02 -17.92 -1.20
C LYS A 72 -10.51 -17.90 -1.41
N LYS A 73 -10.04 -17.61 -2.63
CA LYS A 73 -8.60 -17.52 -2.94
C LYS A 73 -7.90 -16.45 -2.10
N THR A 74 -8.53 -15.28 -1.98
CA THR A 74 -8.00 -14.17 -1.19
C THR A 74 -7.98 -14.53 0.30
N PHE A 75 -9.04 -15.17 0.81
CA PHE A 75 -9.12 -15.61 2.20
C PHE A 75 -8.10 -16.69 2.54
N VAL A 76 -7.84 -17.63 1.62
CA VAL A 76 -6.77 -18.63 1.78
C VAL A 76 -5.41 -17.95 1.82
N GLY A 77 -5.15 -16.98 0.93
CA GLY A 77 -3.91 -16.19 0.97
C GLY A 77 -3.73 -15.43 2.29
N LEU A 78 -4.79 -14.76 2.77
CA LEU A 78 -4.81 -14.08 4.06
C LEU A 78 -4.63 -15.04 5.24
N ALA A 79 -5.25 -16.22 5.20
CA ALA A 79 -5.10 -17.23 6.23
C ALA A 79 -3.66 -17.75 6.31
N ILE A 80 -3.01 -17.99 5.16
CA ILE A 80 -1.60 -18.39 5.12
C ILE A 80 -0.72 -17.26 5.69
N LEU A 81 -0.93 -16.01 5.27
CA LEU A 81 -0.22 -14.85 5.83
C LEU A 81 -0.41 -14.74 7.34
N ALA A 82 -1.63 -14.92 7.84
CA ALA A 82 -1.94 -14.90 9.27
C ALA A 82 -1.26 -16.04 10.03
N VAL A 83 -1.18 -17.24 9.46
CA VAL A 83 -0.44 -18.36 10.06
C VAL A 83 1.05 -18.04 10.14
N VAL A 84 1.66 -17.51 9.08
CA VAL A 84 3.07 -17.12 9.08
C VAL A 84 3.32 -15.99 10.10
N LEU A 85 2.40 -15.03 10.22
CA LEU A 85 2.48 -13.97 11.23
C LEU A 85 2.38 -14.55 12.65
N ALA A 86 1.47 -15.50 12.89
CA ALA A 86 1.31 -16.15 14.18
C ALA A 86 2.59 -16.92 14.55
N VAL A 87 3.13 -17.72 13.64
CA VAL A 87 4.43 -18.41 13.84
C VAL A 87 5.53 -17.41 14.15
N SER A 88 5.60 -16.31 13.39
CA SER A 88 6.59 -15.25 13.62
C SER A 88 6.44 -14.61 14.99
N TYR A 89 5.21 -14.41 15.46
CA TYR A 89 4.91 -13.81 16.76
C TYR A 89 5.26 -14.73 17.94
N PHE A 90 4.99 -16.03 17.81
CA PHE A 90 5.36 -17.02 18.83
C PHE A 90 6.86 -17.30 18.88
N THR A 91 7.55 -17.13 17.74
CA THR A 91 9.01 -17.31 17.66
C THR A 91 9.76 -16.04 18.07
N ALA A 92 9.11 -14.87 17.99
CA ALA A 92 9.68 -13.60 18.42
C ALA A 92 9.84 -13.54 19.93
N SER A 93 11.07 -13.27 20.37
CA SER A 93 11.42 -13.11 21.77
C SER A 93 11.34 -11.65 22.21
N ASP A 94 10.84 -11.43 23.43
CA ASP A 94 10.88 -10.15 24.16
C ASP A 94 12.01 -10.13 25.20
N ALA A 95 12.86 -11.15 25.20
CA ALA A 95 13.91 -11.32 26.19
C ALA A 95 14.98 -10.23 26.06
N ALA A 96 15.65 -9.96 27.18
CA ALA A 96 16.76 -9.02 27.20
C ALA A 96 17.88 -9.51 26.27
N VAL A 97 18.43 -8.61 25.46
CA VAL A 97 19.57 -8.88 24.58
C VAL A 97 20.86 -8.58 25.36
N TYR A 98 21.68 -9.61 25.53
CA TYR A 98 22.95 -9.53 26.25
C TYR A 98 24.11 -9.35 25.28
N ASP A 99 25.11 -8.59 25.71
CA ASP A 99 26.46 -8.53 25.13
C ASP A 99 27.21 -9.86 25.37
N ALA A 100 28.30 -10.10 24.64
CA ALA A 100 29.22 -11.22 24.83
C ALA A 100 29.81 -11.31 26.26
N GLN A 101 29.77 -10.20 27.01
CA GLN A 101 30.19 -10.11 28.41
C GLN A 101 29.03 -10.37 29.41
N GLY A 102 27.83 -10.74 28.94
CA GLY A 102 26.66 -11.01 29.79
C GLY A 102 25.97 -9.75 30.33
N VAL A 103 26.34 -8.56 29.84
CA VAL A 103 25.72 -7.29 30.23
C VAL A 103 24.54 -7.00 29.31
N VAL A 104 23.40 -6.58 29.87
CA VAL A 104 22.24 -6.16 29.08
C VAL A 104 22.62 -4.95 28.23
N LEU A 105 22.44 -5.05 26.91
CA LEU A 105 22.74 -3.95 26.00
C LEU A 105 21.87 -2.74 26.34
N LYS A 106 22.40 -1.53 26.13
CA LYS A 106 21.61 -0.29 26.19
C LYS A 106 20.56 -0.39 25.08
N GLU A 107 19.26 -0.27 25.42
CA GLU A 107 18.09 -0.61 24.58
C GLU A 107 17.73 -2.11 24.47
N GLY A 108 18.50 -3.01 25.10
CA GLY A 108 18.29 -4.46 25.11
C GLY A 108 17.60 -4.99 26.36
N GLN A 109 16.96 -4.15 27.17
CA GLN A 109 16.23 -4.62 28.37
C GLN A 109 15.02 -5.48 27.98
N ALA A 110 14.63 -6.43 28.83
CA ALA A 110 13.43 -7.23 28.59
C ALA A 110 12.22 -6.29 28.42
N GLY A 111 11.54 -6.38 27.27
CA GLY A 111 10.45 -5.48 26.89
C GLY A 111 10.85 -4.16 26.21
N ALA A 112 12.14 -3.81 26.10
CA ALA A 112 12.60 -2.65 25.32
C ALA A 112 12.55 -2.94 23.80
N THR A 113 12.77 -4.20 23.40
CA THR A 113 12.44 -4.66 22.05
C THR A 113 10.94 -4.96 22.01
N SER A 114 10.16 -4.14 21.31
CA SER A 114 8.74 -4.44 21.07
C SER A 114 8.64 -5.77 20.32
N LYS A 115 7.94 -6.76 20.88
CA LYS A 115 7.67 -8.08 20.26
C LYS A 115 7.29 -7.98 18.79
N TRP A 116 6.56 -6.92 18.44
CA TRP A 116 6.10 -6.63 17.09
C TRP A 116 7.23 -6.33 16.11
N VAL A 117 8.33 -5.74 16.58
CA VAL A 117 9.53 -5.52 15.77
C VAL A 117 10.20 -6.87 15.47
N GLY A 118 10.42 -7.71 16.50
CA GLY A 118 10.97 -9.06 16.31
C GLY A 118 10.07 -9.96 15.45
N THR A 119 8.75 -9.84 15.63
CA THR A 119 7.74 -10.49 14.80
C THR A 119 7.86 -10.02 13.35
N GLY A 120 7.96 -8.72 13.11
CA GLY A 120 8.09 -8.13 11.79
C GLY A 120 9.35 -8.59 11.06
N ILE A 121 10.50 -8.63 11.75
CA ILE A 121 11.76 -9.14 11.19
C ILE A 121 11.62 -10.61 10.80
N THR A 122 11.14 -11.44 11.72
CA THR A 122 10.97 -12.89 11.49
C THR A 122 9.96 -13.16 10.37
N TYR A 123 8.88 -12.39 10.33
CA TYR A 123 7.84 -12.45 9.32
C TYR A 123 8.36 -12.08 7.93
N SER A 124 9.09 -10.96 7.82
CA SER A 124 9.72 -10.54 6.56
C SER A 124 10.78 -11.52 6.07
N LEU A 125 11.59 -12.10 6.98
CA LEU A 125 12.58 -13.12 6.63
C LEU A 125 11.92 -14.40 6.10
N LEU A 126 10.88 -14.88 6.76
CA LEU A 126 10.13 -16.07 6.31
C LEU A 126 9.46 -15.84 4.95
N LEU A 127 8.79 -14.70 4.77
CA LEU A 127 8.17 -14.36 3.49
C LEU A 127 9.21 -14.18 2.38
N GLY A 128 10.33 -13.51 2.68
CA GLY A 128 11.43 -13.32 1.74
C GLY A 128 12.06 -14.65 1.33
N PHE A 129 12.28 -15.56 2.28
CA PHE A 129 12.81 -16.89 2.02
C PHE A 129 11.86 -17.71 1.12
N VAL A 130 10.57 -17.78 1.46
CA VAL A 130 9.57 -18.49 0.65
C VAL A 130 9.50 -17.88 -0.76
N GLY A 131 9.45 -16.55 -0.87
CA GLY A 131 9.45 -15.85 -2.16
C GLY A 131 10.68 -16.16 -3.01
N LEU A 132 11.88 -16.16 -2.40
CA LEU A 132 13.13 -16.47 -3.10
C LEU A 132 13.17 -17.92 -3.59
N VAL A 133 12.71 -18.88 -2.78
CA VAL A 133 12.63 -20.29 -3.20
C VAL A 133 11.70 -20.45 -4.39
N PHE A 134 10.48 -19.89 -4.34
CA PHE A 134 9.56 -19.96 -5.47
C PHE A 134 10.12 -19.31 -6.73
N PHE A 135 10.76 -18.15 -6.58
CA PHE A 135 11.40 -17.45 -7.68
C PHE A 135 12.50 -18.30 -8.35
N VAL A 136 13.40 -18.92 -7.57
CA VAL A 136 14.45 -19.80 -8.11
C VAL A 136 13.86 -21.03 -8.78
N LEU A 137 12.84 -21.65 -8.20
CA LEU A 137 12.17 -22.82 -8.80
C LEU A 137 11.50 -22.46 -10.13
N ASP A 138 10.84 -21.31 -10.21
CA ASP A 138 10.19 -20.84 -11.42
C ASP A 138 11.21 -20.45 -12.51
N LEU A 139 12.34 -19.86 -12.13
CA LEU A 139 13.45 -19.61 -13.06
C LEU A 139 14.02 -20.90 -13.65
N LEU A 140 14.30 -21.91 -12.82
CA LEU A 140 14.83 -23.19 -13.29
C LEU A 140 13.84 -23.92 -14.20
N LYS A 141 12.56 -23.95 -13.83
CA LYS A 141 11.50 -24.51 -14.69
C LYS A 141 11.38 -23.75 -16.01
N GLY A 142 11.49 -22.43 -15.97
CA GLY A 142 11.48 -21.58 -17.16
C GLY A 142 12.65 -21.88 -18.09
N LEU A 143 13.84 -22.11 -17.53
CA LEU A 143 15.05 -22.45 -18.29
C LEU A 143 15.00 -23.85 -18.92
N VAL A 144 14.44 -24.84 -18.21
CA VAL A 144 14.33 -26.23 -18.69
C VAL A 144 13.21 -26.40 -19.73
N LYS A 145 12.21 -25.51 -19.72
CA LYS A 145 11.07 -25.55 -20.65
C LYS A 145 11.28 -24.63 -21.87
N SER A 146 12.38 -23.89 -21.93
CA SER A 146 12.82 -23.11 -23.09
C SER A 146 13.72 -23.92 -24.02
#